data_AF-A0AAW1YFC6-F1
#
_entry.id   AF-A0AAW1YFC6-F1
#
_cell.length_a   1.000
_cell.length_b   1.000
_cell.length_c   1.000
_cell.angle_alpha   90.00
_cell.angle_beta   90.00
_cell.angle_gamma   90.00
#
_symmetry.space_group_name_H-M   'P 1'
#
loop_
_entity.id
_entity.type
_entity.pdbx_description
1 polymer ?
#
loop_
_entity_poly.entity_id
_entity_poly.type
_entity_poly.pdbx_seq_one_letter_code
_entity_poly.pdbx_strand_id
1 'polypeptide(L)'
;MSSTSASVLLSVLKLIDKHDLYGQVAYPKHHKQSDVPDIYRLAAKTKGVFINPAFIEPFGLTLIEAAAYGLPIVATKNGGPVDIQQVLDNGLLVDPHDQQSIADALLKLVADKQLWARCRQNGLKNIHLYSWPEHCKTYLSRIASCKPRHPQWQRSDDGAETSESDSPSDSLRDIQDLSLNLKFSMDGEKSGTSVNDNSLESEGSIDRKSKLESALLAWSKGISRDTRKAGFSEKADHNSSGKFPVLRRRKHLVVIAGL
;
A
#
# COMPACT_ATOMS: atom_id res chain seq x y z
N MET A 1 -28.92 14.98 19.98
CA MET A 1 -27.93 15.67 19.12
C MET A 1 -27.74 14.80 17.89
N SER A 2 -28.11 15.29 16.69
CA SER A 2 -27.87 14.54 15.44
C SER A 2 -26.38 14.26 15.33
N SER A 3 -25.99 13.02 15.05
CA SER A 3 -24.59 12.64 14.85
C SER A 3 -23.99 13.53 13.76
N THR A 4 -22.76 14.00 13.97
CA THR A 4 -22.04 14.90 13.05
C THR A 4 -22.08 14.41 11.60
N SER A 5 -22.07 13.11 11.37
CA SER A 5 -22.17 12.52 10.03
C SER A 5 -23.55 12.70 9.38
N ALA A 6 -24.64 12.61 10.16
CA ALA A 6 -25.99 12.79 9.64
C ALA A 6 -26.25 14.27 9.27
N SER A 7 -25.70 15.22 10.02
CA SER A 7 -25.80 16.65 9.67
C SER A 7 -24.98 16.98 8.42
N VAL A 8 -23.78 16.41 8.26
CA VAL A 8 -22.97 16.57 7.04
C VAL A 8 -23.68 16.01 5.82
N LEU A 9 -24.22 14.78 5.89
CA LEU A 9 -24.96 14.19 4.79
C LEU A 9 -26.18 15.03 4.41
N LEU A 10 -26.94 15.51 5.39
CA LEU A 10 -28.07 16.39 5.13
C LEU A 10 -27.65 17.70 4.44
N SER A 11 -26.51 18.28 4.84
CA SER A 11 -25.95 19.46 4.17
C SER A 11 -25.57 19.18 2.72
N VAL A 12 -24.95 18.02 2.44
CA VAL A 12 -24.64 17.60 1.06
C VAL A 12 -25.91 17.44 0.23
N LEU A 13 -26.94 16.77 0.77
CA LEU A 13 -28.23 16.61 0.07
C LEU A 13 -28.90 17.95 -0.24
N LYS A 14 -28.87 18.89 0.71
CA LYS A 14 -29.38 20.26 0.50
C LYS A 14 -28.60 21.02 -0.58
N LEU A 15 -27.28 20.81 -0.68
CA LEU A 15 -26.47 21.43 -1.73
C LEU A 15 -26.79 20.85 -3.11
N ILE A 16 -27.00 19.54 -3.20
CA ILE A 16 -27.42 18.89 -4.46
C ILE A 16 -28.75 19.47 -4.94
N ASP A 17 -29.71 19.62 -4.03
CA ASP A 17 -31.03 20.20 -4.30
C ASP A 17 -30.93 21.66 -4.75
N LYS A 18 -30.20 22.48 -3.97
CA LYS A 18 -29.99 23.91 -4.25
C LYS A 18 -29.36 24.16 -5.62
N HIS A 19 -28.49 23.28 -6.09
CA HIS A 19 -27.75 23.42 -7.34
C HIS A 19 -28.30 22.57 -8.50
N ASP A 20 -29.48 21.96 -8.34
CA ASP A 20 -30.14 21.10 -9.35
C ASP A 20 -29.20 20.02 -9.93
N LEU A 21 -28.48 19.33 -9.04
CA LEU A 21 -27.48 18.32 -9.41
C LEU A 21 -28.05 16.88 -9.45
N TYR A 22 -29.37 16.73 -9.42
CA TYR A 22 -30.01 15.43 -9.52
C TYR A 22 -29.69 14.75 -10.86
N GLY A 23 -29.37 13.45 -10.81
CA GLY A 23 -28.90 12.71 -11.98
C GLY A 23 -27.45 12.97 -12.39
N GLN A 24 -26.76 13.90 -11.72
CA GLN A 24 -25.33 14.18 -11.92
C GLN A 24 -24.47 13.65 -10.75
N VAL A 25 -25.05 13.56 -9.56
CA VAL A 25 -24.37 13.02 -8.36
C VAL A 25 -24.92 11.64 -8.02
N ALA A 26 -24.03 10.71 -7.65
CA ALA A 26 -24.38 9.38 -7.18
C ALA A 26 -23.75 9.11 -5.80
N TYR A 27 -24.56 8.77 -4.82
CA TYR A 27 -24.11 8.35 -3.49
C TYR A 27 -24.71 6.96 -3.17
N PRO A 28 -23.94 5.87 -3.33
CA PRO A 28 -24.41 4.53 -3.02
C PRO A 28 -24.80 4.45 -1.54
N LYS A 29 -26.04 4.07 -1.23
CA LYS A 29 -26.52 3.95 0.17
C LYS A 29 -25.68 2.95 0.98
N HIS A 30 -25.22 1.90 0.31
CA HIS A 30 -24.37 0.85 0.87
C HIS A 30 -23.38 0.38 -0.20
N HIS A 31 -22.17 0.06 0.22
CA HIS A 31 -21.17 -0.65 -0.57
C HIS A 31 -20.33 -1.54 0.37
N LYS A 32 -19.75 -2.61 -0.16
CA LYS A 32 -18.76 -3.43 0.54
C LYS A 32 -17.36 -2.99 0.14
N GLN A 33 -16.36 -3.29 0.96
CA GLN A 33 -14.96 -3.02 0.61
C GLN A 33 -14.52 -3.73 -0.68
N SER A 34 -15.10 -4.90 -0.97
CA SER A 34 -14.90 -5.63 -2.23
C SER A 34 -15.34 -4.85 -3.47
N ASP A 35 -16.25 -3.89 -3.32
CA ASP A 35 -16.84 -3.14 -4.44
C ASP A 35 -16.00 -1.92 -4.83
N VAL A 36 -15.15 -1.44 -3.91
CA VAL A 36 -14.30 -0.25 -4.10
C VAL A 36 -13.35 -0.39 -5.31
N PRO A 37 -12.66 -1.52 -5.51
CA PRO A 37 -11.93 -1.82 -6.75
C PRO A 37 -12.73 -1.61 -8.04
N ASP A 38 -13.99 -2.04 -8.05
CA ASP A 38 -14.87 -1.91 -9.22
C ASP A 38 -15.28 -0.47 -9.46
N ILE A 39 -15.50 0.31 -8.40
CA ILE A 39 -15.76 1.75 -8.49
C ILE A 39 -14.57 2.47 -9.11
N TYR A 40 -13.35 2.20 -8.64
CA TYR A 40 -12.14 2.79 -9.21
C TYR A 40 -11.94 2.40 -10.68
N ARG A 41 -12.12 1.12 -11.00
CA ARG A 41 -12.03 0.61 -12.37
C ARG A 41 -13.07 1.24 -13.29
N LEU A 42 -14.30 1.41 -12.81
CA LEU A 42 -15.37 2.08 -13.56
C LEU A 42 -15.00 3.54 -13.83
N ALA A 43 -14.58 4.27 -12.81
CA ALA A 43 -14.13 5.67 -12.95
C ALA A 43 -12.95 5.79 -13.92
N ALA A 44 -11.95 4.91 -13.85
CA ALA A 44 -10.81 4.92 -14.76
C ALA A 44 -11.26 4.65 -16.21
N LYS A 45 -12.16 3.68 -16.40
CA LYS A 45 -12.70 3.32 -17.73
C LYS A 45 -13.50 4.46 -18.36
N THR A 46 -14.23 5.24 -17.54
CA THR A 46 -15.00 6.40 -18.00
C THR A 46 -14.18 7.69 -18.08
N LYS A 47 -12.86 7.63 -17.82
CA LYS A 47 -11.95 8.78 -17.79
C LYS A 47 -12.28 9.81 -16.70
N GLY A 48 -12.72 9.31 -15.55
CA GLY A 48 -12.93 10.09 -14.33
C GLY A 48 -11.61 10.45 -13.64
N VAL A 49 -11.76 11.18 -12.53
CA VAL A 49 -10.67 11.66 -11.67
C VAL A 49 -11.06 11.32 -10.23
N PHE A 50 -10.09 10.88 -9.43
CA PHE A 50 -10.29 10.70 -7.99
C PHE A 50 -9.91 11.97 -7.25
N ILE A 51 -10.72 12.40 -6.28
CA ILE A 51 -10.43 13.58 -5.48
C ILE A 51 -10.53 13.30 -3.98
N ASN A 52 -9.54 13.78 -3.22
CA ASN A 52 -9.56 13.82 -1.76
C ASN A 52 -9.16 15.23 -1.28
N PRO A 53 -10.13 16.14 -1.05
CA PRO A 53 -9.88 17.51 -0.63
C PRO A 53 -9.90 17.65 0.92
N ALA A 54 -9.41 16.65 1.64
CA ALA A 54 -9.31 16.71 3.10
C ALA A 54 -8.44 17.90 3.56
N PHE A 55 -8.78 18.52 4.71
CA PHE A 55 -7.97 19.62 5.25
C PHE A 55 -6.53 19.20 5.53
N ILE A 56 -6.36 17.97 6.05
CA ILE A 56 -5.08 17.31 6.31
C ILE A 56 -5.26 15.84 5.98
N GLU A 57 -4.35 15.29 5.17
CA GLU A 57 -4.32 13.87 4.84
C GLU A 57 -2.95 13.31 5.29
N PRO A 58 -2.87 12.49 6.35
CA PRO A 58 -1.59 12.12 6.95
C PRO A 58 -0.77 11.17 6.06
N PHE A 59 -1.43 10.29 5.30
CA PHE A 59 -0.74 9.38 4.40
C PHE A 59 -1.39 9.32 3.01
N GLY A 60 -2.69 9.05 2.91
CA GLY A 60 -3.37 8.97 1.61
C GLY A 60 -3.42 7.59 0.97
N LEU A 61 -3.76 6.53 1.74
CA LEU A 61 -3.95 5.17 1.18
C LEU A 61 -4.94 5.15 0.02
N THR A 62 -6.03 5.90 0.13
CA THR A 62 -7.07 6.00 -0.92
C THR A 62 -6.53 6.59 -2.22
N LEU A 63 -5.50 7.47 -2.15
CA LEU A 63 -4.82 8.02 -3.33
C LEU A 63 -3.97 6.94 -4.02
N ILE A 64 -3.24 6.14 -3.23
CA ILE A 64 -2.44 5.02 -3.73
C ILE A 64 -3.35 3.97 -4.37
N GLU A 65 -4.45 3.61 -3.71
CA GLU A 65 -5.45 2.69 -4.25
C GLU A 65 -6.03 3.19 -5.58
N ALA A 66 -6.51 4.43 -5.63
CA ALA A 66 -7.03 5.02 -6.86
C ALA A 66 -5.98 5.05 -7.98
N ALA A 67 -4.74 5.44 -7.66
CA ALA A 67 -3.62 5.46 -8.59
C ALA A 67 -3.28 4.06 -9.14
N ALA A 68 -3.41 3.02 -8.32
CA ALA A 68 -3.20 1.62 -8.74
C ALA A 68 -4.20 1.17 -9.82
N TYR A 69 -5.41 1.74 -9.83
CA TYR A 69 -6.40 1.53 -10.90
C TYR A 69 -6.22 2.48 -12.09
N GLY A 70 -5.20 3.33 -12.08
CA GLY A 70 -4.87 4.26 -13.14
C GLY A 70 -5.73 5.52 -13.18
N LEU A 71 -6.30 5.92 -12.03
CA LEU A 71 -6.98 7.21 -11.91
C LEU A 71 -5.98 8.33 -11.69
N PRO A 72 -6.10 9.45 -12.43
CA PRO A 72 -5.50 10.70 -12.03
C PRO A 72 -6.10 11.18 -10.70
N ILE A 73 -5.28 11.79 -9.85
CA ILE A 73 -5.67 12.23 -8.52
C ILE A 73 -5.71 13.76 -8.41
N VAL A 74 -6.66 14.28 -7.63
CA VAL A 74 -6.63 15.63 -7.08
C VAL A 74 -6.62 15.50 -5.57
N ALA A 75 -5.61 16.05 -4.90
CA ALA A 75 -5.46 15.88 -3.46
C ALA A 75 -5.06 17.17 -2.76
N THR A 76 -5.33 17.25 -1.47
CA THR A 76 -4.85 18.35 -0.63
C THR A 76 -3.33 18.47 -0.67
N LYS A 77 -2.81 19.70 -0.67
CA LYS A 77 -1.37 19.99 -0.52
C LYS A 77 -0.84 19.83 0.91
N ASN A 78 -1.67 19.36 1.84
CA ASN A 78 -1.34 19.25 3.27
C ASN A 78 -1.19 17.78 3.69
N GLY A 79 0.06 17.35 3.92
CA GLY A 79 0.41 16.03 4.45
C GLY A 79 0.94 15.05 3.40
N GLY A 80 0.66 13.76 3.59
CA GLY A 80 1.15 12.64 2.77
C GLY A 80 0.90 12.73 1.25
N PRO A 81 -0.17 13.37 0.75
CA PRO A 81 -0.37 13.50 -0.70
C PRO A 81 0.76 14.22 -1.43
N VAL A 82 1.50 15.11 -0.75
CA VAL A 82 2.65 15.81 -1.33
C VAL A 82 3.74 14.82 -1.74
N ASP A 83 4.07 13.90 -0.83
CA ASP A 83 5.08 12.86 -1.06
C ASP A 83 4.60 11.87 -2.13
N ILE A 84 3.32 11.47 -2.06
CA ILE A 84 2.70 10.58 -3.06
C ILE A 84 2.78 11.19 -4.46
N GLN A 85 2.40 12.47 -4.59
CA GLN A 85 2.41 13.16 -5.87
C GLN A 85 3.83 13.29 -6.42
N GLN A 86 4.83 13.53 -5.56
CA GLN A 86 6.23 13.62 -5.98
C GLN A 86 6.75 12.30 -6.56
N VAL A 87 6.33 11.16 -6.00
CA VAL A 87 6.74 9.83 -6.46
C VAL A 87 5.94 9.37 -7.68
N LEU A 88 4.61 9.58 -7.67
CA LEU A 88 3.73 9.05 -8.69
C LEU A 88 3.60 9.96 -9.92
N ASP A 89 3.72 11.28 -9.80
CA ASP A 89 3.45 12.27 -10.87
C ASP A 89 2.12 12.00 -11.60
N ASN A 90 1.06 11.69 -10.84
CA ASN A 90 -0.21 11.20 -11.38
C ASN A 90 -1.42 12.11 -11.09
N GLY A 91 -1.19 13.37 -10.72
CA GLY A 91 -2.29 14.24 -10.30
C GLY A 91 -1.95 15.71 -10.13
N LEU A 92 -2.80 16.42 -9.37
CA LEU A 92 -2.65 17.83 -9.00
C LEU A 92 -2.88 17.99 -7.50
N LEU A 93 -2.12 18.89 -6.87
CA LEU A 93 -2.32 19.29 -5.48
C LEU A 93 -3.09 20.60 -5.41
N VAL A 94 -4.04 20.70 -4.47
CA VAL A 94 -4.92 21.86 -4.30
C VAL A 94 -4.94 22.33 -2.85
N ASP A 95 -5.29 23.60 -2.63
CA ASP A 95 -5.61 24.10 -1.29
C ASP A 95 -7.05 23.70 -0.93
N PRO A 96 -7.27 22.94 0.15
CA PRO A 96 -8.63 22.53 0.54
C PRO A 96 -9.53 23.70 0.96
N HIS A 97 -8.97 24.89 1.24
CA HIS A 97 -9.76 26.10 1.56
C HIS A 97 -10.16 26.90 0.32
N ASP A 98 -9.54 26.62 -0.84
CA ASP A 98 -9.81 27.31 -2.09
C ASP A 98 -10.70 26.45 -2.99
N GLN A 99 -12.00 26.72 -2.93
CA GLN A 99 -13.00 26.03 -3.76
C GLN A 99 -12.75 26.20 -5.26
N GLN A 100 -12.23 27.36 -5.68
CA GLN A 100 -11.94 27.63 -7.08
C GLN A 100 -10.75 26.80 -7.55
N SER A 101 -9.70 26.70 -6.73
CA SER A 101 -8.54 25.83 -7.01
C SER A 101 -8.95 24.37 -7.21
N ILE A 102 -9.85 23.86 -6.36
CA ILE A 102 -10.40 22.50 -6.49
C ILE A 102 -11.13 22.33 -7.83
N ALA A 103 -12.04 23.27 -8.16
CA ALA A 103 -12.82 23.22 -9.38
C ALA A 103 -11.93 23.28 -10.64
N ASP A 104 -10.95 24.19 -10.65
CA ASP A 104 -10.03 24.38 -11.77
C ASP A 104 -9.15 23.14 -12.01
N ALA A 105 -8.66 22.50 -10.93
CA ALA A 105 -7.86 21.28 -11.02
C ALA A 105 -8.67 20.10 -11.58
N LEU A 106 -9.90 19.92 -11.10
CA LEU A 106 -10.82 18.90 -11.62
C LEU A 106 -11.14 19.15 -13.09
N LEU A 107 -11.48 20.39 -13.46
CA LEU A 107 -11.83 20.76 -14.82
C LEU A 107 -10.64 20.54 -15.76
N LYS A 108 -9.43 20.94 -15.35
CA LYS A 108 -8.20 20.75 -16.11
C LYS A 108 -7.96 19.28 -16.44
N LEU A 109 -8.06 18.39 -15.45
CA LEU A 109 -7.84 16.95 -15.67
C LEU A 109 -8.92 16.29 -16.53
N VAL A 110 -10.18 16.72 -16.42
CA VAL A 110 -11.28 16.16 -17.23
C VAL A 110 -11.26 16.71 -18.67
N ALA A 111 -10.84 17.97 -18.86
CA ALA A 111 -10.80 18.63 -20.17
C ALA A 111 -9.55 18.24 -20.99
N ASP A 112 -8.38 18.17 -20.36
CA ASP A 112 -7.12 17.85 -21.02
C ASP A 112 -6.87 16.34 -21.07
N LYS A 113 -7.19 15.74 -22.23
CA LYS A 113 -7.01 14.31 -22.48
C LYS A 113 -5.54 13.87 -22.45
N GLN A 114 -4.61 14.74 -22.83
CA GLN A 114 -3.18 14.41 -22.85
C GLN A 114 -2.64 14.38 -21.42
N LEU A 115 -2.99 15.40 -20.63
CA LEU A 115 -2.66 15.43 -19.20
C LEU A 115 -3.24 14.21 -18.48
N TRP A 116 -4.52 13.90 -18.70
CA TRP A 116 -5.16 12.73 -18.09
C TRP A 116 -4.43 11.42 -18.43
N ALA A 117 -4.08 11.22 -19.71
CA ALA A 117 -3.37 10.03 -20.17
C ALA A 117 -1.96 9.92 -19.55
N ARG A 118 -1.24 11.04 -19.46
CA ARG A 118 0.07 11.12 -18.81
C ARG A 118 -0.04 10.75 -17.33
N CYS A 119 -0.96 11.36 -16.60
CA CYS A 119 -1.18 11.08 -15.18
C CYS A 119 -1.49 9.59 -14.95
N ARG A 120 -2.37 9.00 -15.77
CA ARG A 120 -2.66 7.57 -15.71
C ARG A 120 -1.43 6.71 -15.96
N GLN A 121 -0.64 7.03 -16.99
CA GLN A 121 0.56 6.27 -17.32
C GLN A 121 1.60 6.33 -16.20
N ASN A 122 1.83 7.52 -15.65
CA ASN A 122 2.74 7.75 -14.54
C ASN A 122 2.32 6.98 -13.28
N GLY A 123 1.03 7.07 -12.90
CA GLY A 123 0.48 6.33 -11.76
C GLY A 123 0.70 4.83 -11.90
N LEU A 124 0.28 4.22 -13.03
CA LEU A 124 0.46 2.79 -13.27
C LEU A 124 1.93 2.35 -13.33
N LYS A 125 2.81 3.22 -13.84
CA LYS A 125 4.25 2.95 -13.91
C LYS A 125 4.87 2.94 -12.51
N ASN A 126 4.54 3.93 -11.67
CA ASN A 126 5.25 4.20 -10.43
C ASN A 126 4.60 3.54 -9.20
N ILE A 127 3.38 3.01 -9.30
CA ILE A 127 2.64 2.47 -8.15
C ILE A 127 3.37 1.33 -7.42
N HIS A 128 4.22 0.57 -8.12
CA HIS A 128 5.00 -0.52 -7.54
C HIS A 128 5.90 -0.05 -6.37
N LEU A 129 6.29 1.23 -6.35
CA LEU A 129 7.10 1.83 -5.27
C LEU A 129 6.34 1.88 -3.93
N TYR A 130 5.01 1.86 -3.95
CA TYR A 130 4.15 1.80 -2.77
C TYR A 130 3.68 0.37 -2.43
N SER A 131 4.30 -0.64 -3.04
CA SER A 131 3.98 -2.05 -2.74
C SER A 131 4.69 -2.51 -1.46
N TRP A 132 4.06 -3.46 -0.75
CA TRP A 132 4.67 -4.09 0.43
C TRP A 132 6.06 -4.69 0.16
N PRO A 133 6.30 -5.42 -0.96
CA PRO A 133 7.64 -5.92 -1.26
C PRO A 133 8.72 -4.82 -1.37
N GLU A 134 8.43 -3.72 -2.08
CA GLU A 134 9.39 -2.60 -2.19
C GLU A 134 9.58 -1.88 -0.85
N HIS A 135 8.52 -1.76 -0.06
CA HIS A 135 8.61 -1.23 1.29
C HIS A 135 9.53 -2.09 2.18
N CYS A 136 9.29 -3.40 2.25
CA CYS A 136 10.11 -4.34 3.02
C CYS A 136 11.57 -4.32 2.58
N LYS A 137 11.82 -4.31 1.27
CA LYS A 137 13.18 -4.24 0.69
C LYS A 137 13.90 -2.96 1.11
N THR A 138 13.23 -1.81 0.99
CA THR A 138 13.78 -0.51 1.40
C THR A 138 14.06 -0.47 2.89
N TYR A 139 13.14 -1.02 3.70
CA TYR A 139 13.25 -1.07 5.14
C TYR A 139 14.43 -1.94 5.60
N LEU A 140 14.56 -3.16 5.05
CA LEU A 140 15.67 -4.07 5.35
C LEU A 140 17.02 -3.49 4.92
N SER A 141 17.09 -2.83 3.76
CA SER A 141 18.29 -2.11 3.30
C SER A 141 18.73 -1.03 4.29
N ARG A 142 17.77 -0.27 4.85
CA ARG A 142 18.05 0.74 5.88
C ARG A 142 18.49 0.13 7.21
N ILE A 143 17.88 -0.98 7.63
CA ILE A 143 18.34 -1.69 8.84
C ILE A 143 19.77 -2.21 8.66
N ALA A 144 20.07 -2.80 7.51
CA ALA A 144 21.41 -3.33 7.23
C ALA A 144 22.50 -2.24 7.15
N SER A 145 22.14 -1.00 6.81
CA SER A 145 23.06 0.14 6.81
C SER A 145 23.27 0.77 8.19
N CYS A 146 22.36 0.52 9.13
CA CYS A 146 22.53 0.92 10.52
C CYS A 146 23.59 0.03 11.20
N LYS A 147 24.57 0.64 11.86
CA LYS A 147 25.47 -0.11 12.75
C LYS A 147 24.65 -0.68 13.92
N PRO A 148 24.88 -1.94 14.33
CA PRO A 148 24.27 -2.45 15.55
C PRO A 148 24.72 -1.56 16.71
N ARG A 149 23.77 -0.82 17.28
CA ARG A 149 23.98 -0.10 18.51
C ARG A 149 23.94 -1.17 19.59
N HIS A 150 25.09 -1.54 20.15
CA HIS A 150 25.12 -2.34 21.38
C HIS A 150 24.64 -1.43 22.51
N PRO A 151 23.43 -1.61 23.07
CA PRO A 151 23.05 -0.86 24.25
C PRO A 151 23.97 -1.32 25.38
N GLN A 152 24.93 -0.48 25.77
CA GLN A 152 25.59 -0.62 27.06
C GLN A 152 24.54 -0.23 28.10
N TRP A 153 23.76 -1.22 28.56
CA TRP A 153 23.05 -1.09 29.82
C TRP A 153 24.11 -0.89 30.89
N GLN A 154 24.35 0.36 31.29
CA GLN A 154 25.16 0.66 32.46
C GLN A 154 24.44 0.04 33.66
N ARG A 155 24.96 -1.11 34.13
CA ARG A 155 24.69 -1.54 35.50
C ARG A 155 25.43 -0.55 36.38
N SER A 156 24.67 0.25 37.11
CA SER A 156 25.18 1.00 38.25
C SER A 156 25.57 -0.02 39.33
N ASP A 157 26.82 -0.47 39.31
CA ASP A 157 27.47 -1.11 40.45
C ASP A 157 27.80 0.00 41.46
N ASP A 158 26.81 0.35 42.29
CA ASP A 158 27.09 0.91 43.61
C ASP A 158 27.07 -0.26 44.60
N GLY A 159 28.28 -0.74 44.92
CA GLY A 159 28.48 -1.83 45.87
C GLY A 159 28.16 -1.43 47.30
N ALA A 160 27.38 -2.27 47.97
CA ALA A 160 27.52 -2.54 49.40
C ALA A 160 27.08 -3.98 49.68
N GLU A 161 28.03 -4.80 50.12
CA GLU A 161 27.92 -6.22 50.41
C GLU A 161 26.89 -6.54 51.51
N THR A 162 26.13 -7.63 51.36
CA THR A 162 26.28 -8.88 52.15
C THR A 162 25.07 -9.83 51.96
N SER A 163 25.35 -11.12 52.15
CA SER A 163 24.47 -12.29 52.36
C SER A 163 23.82 -13.00 51.16
N GLU A 164 24.49 -14.11 50.81
CA GLU A 164 24.00 -15.46 50.48
C GLU A 164 23.00 -15.73 49.34
N SER A 165 23.43 -16.72 48.53
CA SER A 165 22.67 -17.57 47.61
C SER A 165 21.72 -16.88 46.62
N ASP A 166 22.18 -16.74 45.37
CA ASP A 166 21.62 -17.57 44.30
C ASP A 166 22.45 -17.46 43.01
N SER A 167 22.70 -18.62 42.40
CA SER A 167 23.45 -18.80 41.17
C SER A 167 22.73 -18.12 39.98
N PRO A 168 23.39 -17.25 39.19
CA PRO A 168 22.77 -16.61 38.02
C PRO A 168 22.89 -17.47 36.75
N SER A 169 22.84 -18.80 36.87
CA SER A 169 22.89 -19.73 35.73
C SER A 169 21.52 -20.06 35.13
N ASP A 170 20.43 -19.51 35.68
CA ASP A 170 19.06 -19.99 35.39
C ASP A 170 18.24 -19.10 34.44
N SER A 171 18.81 -18.04 33.86
CA SER A 171 18.09 -17.14 32.93
C SER A 171 18.60 -17.13 31.48
N LEU A 172 19.36 -18.14 31.06
CA LEU A 172 19.88 -18.24 29.68
C LEU A 172 19.37 -19.45 28.88
N ARG A 173 18.45 -20.25 29.43
CA ARG A 173 17.83 -21.34 28.66
C ARG A 173 16.70 -20.86 27.73
N ASP A 174 16.05 -19.75 28.06
CA ASP A 174 14.86 -19.30 27.33
C ASP A 174 15.17 -18.53 26.03
N ILE A 175 16.42 -18.11 25.83
CA ILE A 175 16.82 -17.41 24.58
C ILE A 175 17.17 -18.41 23.46
N GLN A 176 17.55 -19.64 23.80
CA GLN A 176 17.84 -20.67 22.80
C GLN A 176 16.55 -21.24 22.18
N ASP A 177 15.44 -21.28 22.93
CA ASP A 177 14.14 -21.79 22.44
C ASP A 177 13.44 -20.85 21.44
N LEU A 178 13.71 -19.54 21.48
CA LEU A 178 13.17 -18.59 20.49
C LEU A 178 13.93 -18.64 19.15
N SER A 179 15.16 -19.16 19.15
CA SER A 179 15.99 -19.26 17.94
C SER A 179 15.66 -20.46 17.04
N LEU A 180 14.81 -21.39 17.50
CA LEU A 180 14.44 -22.60 16.76
C LEU A 180 13.02 -22.64 16.19
N ASN A 181 12.16 -21.63 16.47
CA ASN A 181 10.79 -21.58 15.93
C ASN A 181 10.58 -20.61 14.74
N LEU A 182 11.64 -20.02 14.19
CA LEU A 182 11.60 -19.37 12.87
C LEU A 182 11.99 -20.33 11.74
N LYS A 183 11.85 -21.64 11.97
CA LYS A 183 11.80 -22.63 10.91
C LYS A 183 10.36 -22.63 10.38
N PHE A 184 10.10 -21.80 9.36
CA PHE A 184 8.90 -21.93 8.53
C PHE A 184 8.77 -23.39 8.13
N SER A 185 7.76 -24.07 8.67
CA SER A 185 7.40 -25.43 8.32
C SER A 185 6.95 -25.43 6.86
N MET A 186 7.81 -25.95 5.99
CA MET A 186 7.43 -26.42 4.67
C MET A 186 8.26 -27.67 4.38
N ASP A 187 7.97 -28.74 5.11
CA ASP A 187 8.45 -30.08 4.76
C ASP A 187 7.42 -30.76 3.86
N GLY A 188 7.75 -30.79 2.56
CA GLY A 188 7.45 -31.90 1.68
C GLY A 188 8.69 -32.78 1.59
N GLU A 189 8.54 -34.04 1.96
CA GLU A 189 9.56 -35.08 2.13
C GLU A 189 10.61 -35.19 1.00
N LYS A 190 11.90 -35.35 1.37
CA LYS A 190 12.67 -36.60 1.14
C LYS A 190 14.13 -36.53 1.60
N SER A 191 14.43 -37.45 2.52
CA SER A 191 15.67 -38.23 2.75
C SER A 191 17.06 -37.60 2.47
N GLY A 192 17.88 -37.63 3.53
CA GLY A 192 19.16 -38.34 3.46
C GLY A 192 20.45 -37.51 3.61
N THR A 193 21.06 -37.65 4.80
CA THR A 193 22.50 -37.85 5.07
C THR A 193 23.12 -36.83 6.02
N SER A 194 23.60 -37.39 7.13
CA SER A 194 24.35 -36.80 8.24
C SER A 194 25.77 -36.41 7.80
N VAL A 195 26.23 -35.21 8.16
CA VAL A 195 27.64 -34.92 8.49
C VAL A 195 27.68 -33.79 9.53
N ASN A 196 28.17 -34.11 10.72
CA ASN A 196 28.67 -33.15 11.71
C ASN A 196 29.99 -32.58 11.21
N ASP A 197 30.20 -31.27 11.33
CA ASP A 197 31.50 -30.81 11.85
C ASP A 197 31.42 -29.42 12.47
N ASN A 198 32.05 -29.32 13.65
CA ASN A 198 32.28 -28.10 14.41
C ASN A 198 33.60 -27.49 13.95
N SER A 199 33.59 -26.23 13.49
CA SER A 199 34.78 -25.38 13.60
C SER A 199 34.39 -23.90 13.60
N LEU A 200 34.56 -23.29 14.77
CA LEU A 200 34.64 -21.84 14.96
C LEU A 200 35.86 -21.31 14.22
N GLU A 201 35.70 -20.38 13.27
CA GLU A 201 36.68 -19.32 13.02
C GLU A 201 36.02 -18.00 12.58
N SER A 202 36.71 -16.93 12.94
CA SER A 202 36.33 -15.53 12.89
C SER A 202 36.47 -14.94 11.48
N GLU A 203 35.37 -14.60 10.80
CA GLU A 203 35.43 -13.84 9.54
C GLU A 203 34.53 -12.58 9.52
N GLY A 204 35.09 -11.52 8.94
CA GLY A 204 34.73 -10.12 9.11
C GLY A 204 33.41 -9.62 8.50
N SER A 205 33.05 -8.41 8.89
CA SER A 205 31.80 -7.69 8.58
C SER A 205 31.53 -7.45 7.09
N ILE A 206 32.56 -7.49 6.24
CA ILE A 206 32.44 -7.29 4.78
C ILE A 206 31.78 -8.51 4.14
N ASP A 207 32.07 -9.72 4.64
CA ASP A 207 31.62 -10.97 4.04
C ASP A 207 30.15 -11.30 4.39
N ARG A 208 29.65 -10.72 5.49
CA ARG A 208 28.22 -10.79 5.83
C ARG A 208 27.35 -9.94 4.91
N LYS A 209 27.86 -8.78 4.46
CA LYS A 209 27.11 -7.87 3.58
C LYS A 209 27.00 -8.45 2.16
N SER A 210 28.08 -9.01 1.63
CA SER A 210 28.09 -9.71 0.34
C SER A 210 27.19 -10.96 0.37
N LYS A 211 27.24 -11.75 1.47
CA LYS A 211 26.35 -12.90 1.67
C LYS A 211 24.88 -12.49 1.72
N LEU A 212 24.52 -11.42 2.43
CA LEU A 212 23.14 -10.91 2.47
C LEU A 212 22.67 -10.39 1.11
N GLU A 213 23.49 -9.63 0.38
CA GLU A 213 23.15 -9.16 -0.96
C GLU A 213 22.97 -10.33 -1.94
N SER A 214 23.83 -11.36 -1.87
CA SER A 214 23.71 -12.56 -2.69
C SER A 214 22.47 -13.40 -2.35
N ALA A 215 22.08 -13.48 -1.07
CA ALA A 215 20.88 -14.16 -0.61
C ALA A 215 19.60 -13.41 -1.06
N LEU A 216 19.60 -12.08 -1.01
CA LEU A 216 18.50 -11.24 -1.52
C LEU A 216 18.36 -11.35 -3.05
N LEU A 217 19.48 -11.46 -3.77
CA LEU A 217 19.51 -11.73 -5.22
C LEU A 217 19.00 -13.14 -5.58
N ALA A 218 19.30 -14.14 -4.75
CA ALA A 218 18.79 -15.50 -4.94
C ALA A 218 17.28 -15.57 -4.67
N TRP A 219 16.79 -14.86 -3.65
CA TRP A 219 15.37 -14.82 -3.31
C TRP A 219 14.52 -14.12 -4.38
N SER A 220 15.00 -13.00 -4.91
CA SER A 220 14.31 -12.28 -6.00
C SER A 220 14.25 -13.09 -7.31
N LYS A 221 15.25 -13.93 -7.59
CA LYS A 221 15.24 -14.85 -8.74
C LYS A 221 14.29 -16.04 -8.55
N GLY A 222 14.09 -16.51 -7.32
CA GLY A 222 13.15 -17.60 -7.01
C GLY A 222 11.69 -17.21 -7.28
N ILE A 223 11.30 -15.99 -6.90
CA ILE A 223 9.93 -15.48 -7.10
C ILE A 223 9.57 -15.31 -8.59
N SER A 224 10.57 -15.08 -9.45
CA SER A 224 10.36 -14.92 -10.89
C SER A 224 10.14 -16.25 -11.64
N ARG A 225 10.48 -17.40 -11.04
CA ARG A 225 10.28 -18.72 -11.66
C ARG A 225 8.88 -19.31 -11.44
N ASP A 226 8.16 -18.90 -10.39
CA ASP A 226 6.82 -19.43 -10.07
C ASP A 226 5.66 -18.74 -10.79
N THR A 227 5.93 -17.77 -11.66
CA THR A 227 4.88 -17.07 -12.45
C THR A 227 4.84 -17.46 -13.93
N ARG A 228 5.56 -18.51 -14.35
CA ARG A 228 5.53 -19.03 -15.73
C ARG A 228 5.23 -20.54 -15.80
N LYS A 229 4.09 -20.98 -15.26
CA LYS A 229 3.45 -22.22 -15.72
C LYS A 229 1.97 -22.30 -15.34
N ALA A 230 1.13 -21.65 -16.15
CA ALA A 230 -0.26 -22.06 -16.32
C ALA A 230 -0.58 -21.93 -17.81
N GLY A 231 -0.49 -23.07 -18.50
CA GLY A 231 -0.68 -23.19 -19.93
C GLY A 231 -2.14 -22.97 -20.32
N PHE A 232 -2.28 -22.31 -21.46
CA PHE A 232 -3.49 -22.12 -22.25
C PHE A 232 -4.02 -23.50 -22.72
N SER A 233 -5.29 -23.80 -22.47
CA SER A 233 -6.03 -24.83 -23.20
C SER A 233 -7.43 -24.31 -23.50
N GLU A 234 -7.69 -24.06 -24.78
CA GLU A 234 -9.01 -23.77 -25.32
C GLU A 234 -9.93 -24.99 -25.16
N LYS A 235 -11.18 -24.74 -24.76
CA LYS A 235 -12.35 -25.48 -25.25
C LYS A 235 -13.60 -24.61 -25.09
N ALA A 236 -14.30 -24.46 -26.20
CA ALA A 236 -15.61 -23.85 -26.33
C ALA A 236 -16.69 -24.72 -25.66
N ASP A 237 -17.66 -24.12 -24.97
CA ASP A 237 -19.03 -23.98 -25.47
C ASP A 237 -20.04 -23.44 -24.42
N HIS A 238 -20.99 -22.66 -24.96
CA HIS A 238 -22.37 -22.42 -24.55
C HIS A 238 -22.79 -21.79 -23.20
N ASN A 239 -23.24 -20.53 -23.35
CA ASN A 239 -24.58 -20.05 -23.03
C ASN A 239 -24.99 -19.87 -21.54
N SER A 240 -24.88 -18.63 -21.04
CA SER A 240 -25.91 -18.09 -20.15
C SER A 240 -26.03 -16.57 -20.33
N SER A 241 -27.27 -16.14 -20.55
CA SER A 241 -27.68 -14.77 -20.86
C SER A 241 -27.63 -13.86 -19.63
N GLY A 242 -26.54 -13.12 -19.46
CA GLY A 242 -26.47 -11.97 -18.56
C GLY A 242 -26.79 -10.67 -19.31
N LYS A 243 -28.05 -10.24 -19.28
CA LYS A 243 -28.49 -8.95 -19.84
C LYS A 243 -27.86 -7.80 -19.05
N PHE A 244 -26.74 -7.27 -19.52
CA PHE A 244 -26.31 -5.91 -19.17
C PHE A 244 -26.97 -4.92 -20.14
N PRO A 245 -27.71 -3.90 -19.68
CA PRO A 245 -28.25 -2.91 -20.58
C PRO A 245 -27.10 -2.11 -21.22
N VAL A 246 -27.20 -1.92 -22.54
CA VAL A 246 -26.28 -1.09 -23.32
C VAL A 246 -26.37 0.34 -22.80
N LEU A 247 -25.37 0.75 -22.01
CA LEU A 247 -25.24 2.12 -21.51
C LEU A 247 -24.92 3.04 -22.70
N ARG A 248 -25.97 3.71 -23.18
CA ARG A 248 -25.91 4.83 -24.14
C ARG A 248 -24.88 5.83 -23.63
N ARG A 249 -23.87 6.17 -24.45
CA ARG A 249 -22.86 7.20 -24.16
C ARG A 249 -23.56 8.50 -23.77
N ARG A 250 -23.64 8.80 -22.47
CA ARG A 250 -24.03 10.12 -21.98
C ARG A 250 -22.80 10.81 -21.38
N LYS A 251 -22.64 12.08 -21.72
CA LYS A 251 -21.60 12.99 -21.20
C LYS A 251 -22.00 13.45 -19.80
N HIS A 252 -22.10 12.55 -18.83
CA HIS A 252 -22.41 12.91 -17.44
C HIS A 252 -21.16 12.74 -16.58
N LEU A 253 -20.82 13.80 -15.84
CA LEU A 253 -19.80 13.78 -14.81
C LEU A 253 -20.46 13.13 -13.58
N VAL A 254 -20.09 11.89 -13.29
CA VAL A 254 -20.63 11.16 -12.13
C VAL A 254 -19.66 11.33 -10.98
N VAL A 255 -20.08 12.10 -9.96
CA VAL A 255 -19.35 12.21 -8.70
C VAL A 255 -19.81 11.09 -7.78
N ILE A 256 -18.88 10.21 -7.39
CA ILE A 256 -19.10 9.18 -6.38
C ILE A 256 -18.38 9.64 -5.11
N ALA A 257 -19.15 9.97 -4.08
CA ALA A 257 -18.62 10.31 -2.76
C ALA A 257 -18.66 9.06 -1.86
N GLY A 258 -17.52 8.71 -1.25
CA GLY A 258 -17.46 7.76 -0.13
C GLY A 258 -17.66 8.51 1.17
N LEU A 259 -18.57 8.02 2.04
CA LEU A 259 -18.74 8.45 3.43
C LEU A 259 -18.01 7.48 4.35
#